data_AF-X2CUI6-F1
#
_entry.id   AF-X2CUI6-F1
#
_cell.length_a   1.000
_cell.length_b   1.000
_cell.length_c   1.000
_cell.angle_alpha   90.00
_cell.angle_beta   90.00
_cell.angle_gamma   90.00
#
_symmetry.space_group_name_H-M   'P 1'
#
loop_
_entity.id
_entity.type
_entity.pdbx_description
1 polymer ?
#
loop_
_entity_poly.entity_id
_entity_poly.type
_entity_poly.pdbx_seq_one_letter_code
_entity_poly.pdbx_strand_id
1 'polypeptide(L)'
;MLTVLVYLLILFFLNIILLSIGLIINKRSYMDREKNSPFECGFDPSIYSRAPFSMRFFLLAVIFLIFDVEIILLMPLTMNIMNSNTYWPMTSSIIFLIILLVGLFHEWNQGSLDWMK
;
A
#
# COMPACT_ATOMS: atom_id res chain seq x y z
N MET A 1 16.47 20.54 -7.36
CA MET A 1 15.15 20.83 -6.75
C MET A 1 14.18 21.45 -7.76
N LEU A 2 14.49 22.60 -8.37
CA LEU A 2 13.62 23.22 -9.39
C LEU A 2 13.33 22.29 -10.58
N THR A 3 14.33 21.59 -11.10
CA THR A 3 14.19 20.63 -12.20
C THR A 3 13.28 19.46 -11.86
N VAL A 4 13.37 18.93 -10.63
CA VAL A 4 12.50 17.86 -10.13
C VAL A 4 11.06 18.35 -10.02
N LEU A 5 10.85 19.57 -9.52
CA LEU A 5 9.52 20.17 -9.41
C LEU A 5 8.89 20.38 -10.80
N VAL A 6 9.65 20.89 -11.76
CA VAL A 6 9.19 21.04 -13.16
C VAL A 6 8.82 19.70 -13.76
N TYR A 7 9.61 18.65 -13.55
CA TYR A 7 9.30 17.31 -14.03
C TYR A 7 8.01 16.74 -13.43
N LEU A 8 7.81 16.87 -12.11
CA LEU A 8 6.59 16.43 -11.44
C LEU A 8 5.34 17.16 -11.97
N LEU A 9 5.45 18.47 -12.20
CA LEU A 9 4.36 19.26 -12.78
C LEU A 9 4.01 18.79 -14.19
N ILE A 10 5.03 18.55 -15.04
CA ILE A 10 4.81 18.04 -16.40
C ILE A 10 4.07 16.69 -16.36
N LEU A 11 4.50 15.76 -15.50
CA LEU A 11 3.84 14.45 -15.35
C LEU A 11 2.39 14.59 -14.86
N PHE A 12 2.13 15.48 -13.91
CA PHE A 12 0.78 15.72 -13.39
C PHE A 12 -0.14 16.28 -14.48
N PHE A 13 0.31 17.29 -15.22
CA PHE A 13 -0.47 17.87 -16.33
C PHE A 13 -0.71 16.86 -17.45
N LEU A 14 0.28 16.04 -17.79
CA LEU A 14 0.13 15.01 -18.81
C LEU A 14 -0.96 13.99 -18.42
N ASN A 15 -0.99 13.55 -17.16
CA ASN A 15 -2.04 12.67 -16.66
C ASN A 15 -3.43 13.32 -16.71
N ILE A 16 -3.55 14.60 -16.37
CA ILE A 16 -4.82 15.34 -16.47
C ILE A 16 -5.29 15.43 -17.93
N ILE A 17 -4.38 15.71 -18.86
CA ILE A 17 -4.70 15.78 -20.29
C ILE A 17 -5.16 14.41 -20.81
N LEU A 18 -4.48 13.33 -20.46
CA LEU A 18 -4.90 11.98 -20.84
C LEU A 18 -6.27 11.62 -20.27
N LEU A 19 -6.52 11.97 -18.99
CA LEU A 19 -7.82 11.76 -18.35
C LEU A 19 -8.92 12.56 -19.06
N SER A 20 -8.68 13.83 -19.38
CA SER A 20 -9.68 14.69 -20.03
C SER A 20 -9.99 14.22 -21.45
N ILE A 21 -8.97 13.82 -22.22
CA ILE A 21 -9.16 13.20 -23.54
C ILE A 21 -9.99 11.91 -23.41
N GLY A 22 -9.67 11.06 -22.43
CA GLY A 22 -10.44 9.84 -22.16
C GLY A 22 -11.91 10.12 -21.83
N LEU A 23 -12.20 11.19 -21.07
CA LEU A 23 -13.56 11.61 -20.76
C LEU A 23 -14.30 12.21 -21.96
N ILE A 24 -13.61 12.97 -22.83
CA ILE A 24 -14.19 13.59 -24.03
C ILE A 24 -14.50 12.53 -25.10
N ILE A 25 -13.58 11.57 -25.32
CA ILE A 25 -13.79 10.48 -26.28
C ILE A 25 -14.90 9.53 -25.80
N ASN A 26 -15.06 9.37 -24.48
CA ASN A 26 -16.06 8.48 -23.93
C ASN A 26 -17.49 9.00 -24.19
N LYS A 27 -18.18 8.38 -25.14
CA LYS A 27 -19.60 8.62 -25.40
C LYS A 27 -20.46 7.98 -24.30
N ARG A 28 -20.53 8.63 -23.13
CA ARG A 28 -21.47 8.24 -22.07
C ARG A 28 -22.85 8.86 -22.36
N SER A 29 -23.84 8.03 -22.67
CA SER A 29 -25.25 8.38 -22.43
C SER A 29 -25.44 8.48 -20.91
N TYR A 30 -25.85 9.66 -20.44
CA TYR A 30 -26.05 9.95 -19.01
C TYR A 30 -27.35 9.34 -18.45
N MET A 31 -28.25 8.82 -19.29
CA MET A 31 -29.55 8.30 -18.88
C MET A 31 -29.98 7.06 -19.70
N ASP A 32 -29.09 6.07 -19.86
CA ASP A 32 -29.53 4.77 -20.38
C ASP A 32 -30.11 3.93 -19.24
N ARG A 33 -31.40 3.59 -19.34
CA ARG A 33 -32.11 2.72 -18.39
C ARG A 33 -31.37 1.41 -18.14
N GLU A 34 -30.79 0.84 -19.20
CA GLU A 34 -30.08 -0.44 -19.18
C GLU A 34 -28.73 -0.39 -18.43
N LYS A 35 -28.18 0.79 -18.14
CA LYS A 35 -27.01 0.94 -17.26
C LYS A 35 -27.39 1.01 -15.78
N ASN A 36 -28.64 1.40 -15.51
CA ASN A 36 -29.16 1.56 -14.15
C ASN A 36 -29.94 0.32 -13.69
N SER A 37 -30.14 -0.67 -14.56
CA SER A 37 -30.73 -1.97 -14.21
C SER A 37 -29.64 -2.94 -13.70
N PRO A 38 -30.02 -3.91 -12.86
CA PRO A 38 -29.14 -5.00 -12.49
C PRO A 38 -28.75 -5.83 -13.71
N PHE A 39 -27.51 -6.34 -13.70
CA PHE A 39 -27.05 -7.23 -14.76
C PHE A 39 -27.79 -8.56 -14.66
N GLU A 40 -28.03 -9.21 -15.82
CA GLU A 40 -28.78 -10.47 -15.93
C GLU A 40 -28.21 -11.62 -15.09
N CYS A 41 -26.94 -11.54 -14.69
CA CYS A 41 -26.30 -12.48 -13.77
C CYS A 41 -26.61 -12.21 -12.28
N GLY A 42 -27.55 -11.32 -11.95
CA GLY A 42 -28.01 -11.07 -10.58
C GLY A 42 -27.12 -10.15 -9.75
N PHE A 43 -26.27 -9.35 -10.40
CA PHE A 43 -25.51 -8.31 -9.71
C PHE A 43 -26.36 -7.06 -9.60
N ASP A 44 -26.82 -6.76 -8.38
CA ASP A 44 -27.45 -5.49 -8.07
C ASP A 44 -26.41 -4.36 -8.21
N PRO A 45 -26.76 -3.23 -8.87
CA PRO A 45 -25.83 -2.11 -9.04
C PRO A 45 -25.57 -1.37 -7.72
N SER A 46 -26.41 -1.59 -6.70
CA SER A 46 -26.23 -1.09 -5.35
C SER A 46 -25.74 -2.20 -4.43
N ILE A 47 -24.45 -2.17 -4.11
CA ILE A 47 -23.82 -3.08 -3.15
C ILE A 47 -24.38 -2.81 -1.74
N TYR A 48 -24.70 -3.86 -0.99
CA TYR A 48 -25.06 -3.78 0.42
C TYR A 48 -23.97 -3.05 1.22
N SER A 49 -24.36 -2.10 2.08
CA SER A 49 -23.43 -1.31 2.91
C SER A 49 -22.63 -2.14 3.94
N ARG A 50 -23.00 -3.41 4.14
CA ARG A 50 -22.34 -4.34 5.05
C ARG A 50 -21.92 -5.59 4.31
N ALA A 51 -20.81 -5.50 3.59
CA ALA A 51 -20.10 -6.68 3.11
C ALA A 51 -19.46 -7.41 4.30
N PRO A 52 -19.42 -8.76 4.30
CA PRO A 52 -18.71 -9.50 5.33
C PRO A 52 -17.23 -9.08 5.34
N PHE A 53 -16.75 -8.68 6.52
CA PHE A 53 -15.38 -8.25 6.70
C PHE A 53 -14.45 -9.44 6.91
N SER A 54 -13.35 -9.45 6.17
CA SER A 54 -12.34 -10.50 6.24
C SER A 54 -11.26 -10.12 7.26
N MET A 55 -11.28 -10.78 8.42
CA MET A 55 -10.28 -10.56 9.49
C MET A 55 -8.83 -10.75 9.02
N ARG A 56 -8.60 -11.58 7.99
CA ARG A 56 -7.27 -11.81 7.43
C ARG A 56 -6.69 -10.58 6.74
N PHE A 57 -7.50 -9.87 5.94
CA PHE A 57 -7.05 -8.65 5.28
C PHE A 57 -6.79 -7.52 6.29
N PHE A 58 -7.55 -7.50 7.39
CA PHE A 58 -7.30 -6.60 8.50
C PHE A 58 -5.96 -6.86 9.18
N LEU A 59 -5.70 -8.12 9.55
CA LEU A 59 -4.44 -8.50 10.18
C LEU A 59 -3.24 -8.17 9.28
N LEU A 60 -3.35 -8.41 7.98
CA LEU A 60 -2.32 -8.04 7.01
C LEU A 60 -2.07 -6.53 6.97
N ALA A 61 -3.12 -5.71 7.03
CA ALA A 61 -2.98 -4.25 7.08
C ALA A 61 -2.31 -3.77 8.39
N VAL A 62 -2.63 -4.39 9.52
CA VAL A 62 -2.01 -4.08 10.82
C VAL A 62 -0.53 -4.47 10.82
N ILE A 63 -0.21 -5.67 10.33
CA ILE A 63 1.17 -6.16 10.21
C ILE A 63 1.98 -5.24 9.28
N PHE A 64 1.42 -4.85 8.13
CA PHE A 64 2.05 -3.89 7.23
C PHE A 64 2.37 -2.55 7.90
N LEU A 65 1.44 -2.02 8.70
CA LEU A 65 1.64 -0.77 9.44
C LEU A 65 2.80 -0.88 10.43
N ILE A 66 2.88 -1.98 11.17
CA ILE A 66 3.96 -2.22 12.13
C ILE A 66 5.31 -2.33 11.41
N PHE A 67 5.38 -3.13 10.33
CA PHE A 67 6.61 -3.25 9.54
C PHE A 67 7.05 -1.92 8.90
N ASP A 68 6.13 -1.06 8.49
CA ASP A 68 6.46 0.27 7.95
C ASP A 68 7.14 1.16 9.02
N VAL A 69 6.64 1.14 10.25
CA VAL A 69 7.25 1.85 11.39
C VAL A 69 8.65 1.30 11.70
N GLU A 70 8.84 -0.02 11.63
CA GLU A 70 10.13 -0.66 11.85
C GLU A 70 11.16 -0.28 10.78
N ILE A 71 10.75 -0.18 9.51
CA ILE A 71 11.62 0.29 8.42
C ILE A 71 12.03 1.75 8.61
N ILE A 72 11.09 2.61 9.06
CA ILE A 72 11.40 4.02 9.37
C ILE A 72 12.48 4.11 10.45
N LEU A 73 12.45 3.25 11.47
CA LEU A 73 13.48 3.18 12.52
C LEU A 73 14.83 2.67 12.00
N LEU A 74 14.83 1.85 10.94
CA LEU A 74 16.04 1.29 10.32
C LEU A 74 16.81 2.35 9.49
N MET A 75 16.11 3.31 8.89
CA MET A 75 16.73 4.38 8.09
C MET A 75 17.84 5.17 8.82
N PRO A 76 17.62 5.77 10.00
CA PRO A 76 18.66 6.52 10.72
C PRO A 76 19.80 5.61 11.22
N LEU A 77 19.50 4.36 11.50
CA LEU A 77 20.47 3.36 11.94
C LEU A 77 21.51 3.08 10.84
N THR A 78 21.08 2.94 9.58
CA THR A 78 22.01 2.77 8.44
C THR A 78 22.96 3.95 8.26
N MET A 79 22.44 5.18 8.41
CA MET A 79 23.24 6.40 8.33
C MET A 79 24.26 6.48 9.47
N ASN A 80 23.87 6.07 10.67
CA ASN A 80 24.77 6.05 11.83
C ASN A 80 25.91 5.04 11.67
N ILE A 81 25.67 3.85 11.11
CA ILE A 81 26.72 2.87 10.84
C ILE A 81 27.77 3.44 9.89
N MET A 82 27.35 4.16 8.85
CA MET A 82 28.28 4.76 7.87
C MET A 82 29.11 5.90 8.46
N ASN A 83 28.54 6.69 9.38
CA ASN A 83 29.19 7.88 9.92
C ASN A 83 29.99 7.63 11.21
N SER A 84 29.75 6.51 11.90
CA SER A 84 30.41 6.21 13.18
C SER A 84 31.67 5.37 13.01
N ASN A 85 32.74 5.73 13.73
CA ASN A 85 33.97 4.93 13.83
C ASN A 85 33.93 3.88 14.96
N THR A 86 32.82 3.75 15.69
CA THR A 86 32.68 2.83 16.82
C THR A 86 31.90 1.58 16.41
N TYR A 87 32.18 0.45 17.06
CA TYR A 87 31.45 -0.81 16.81
C TYR A 87 30.03 -0.83 17.40
N TRP A 88 29.65 0.20 18.17
CA TRP A 88 28.38 0.22 18.91
C TRP A 88 27.14 0.30 17.98
N PRO A 89 27.09 1.17 16.94
CA PRO A 89 25.96 1.20 16.00
C PRO A 89 25.83 -0.07 15.15
N MET A 90 26.96 -0.75 14.90
CA MET A 90 26.95 -2.04 14.20
C MET A 90 26.34 -3.15 15.06
N THR A 91 26.70 -3.20 16.35
CA THR A 91 26.15 -4.22 17.25
C THR A 91 24.67 -3.99 17.57
N SER A 92 24.26 -2.73 17.79
CA SER A 92 22.85 -2.40 18.02
C SER A 92 21.97 -2.69 16.81
N SER A 93 22.48 -2.49 15.59
CA SER A 93 21.73 -2.79 14.37
C SER A 93 21.52 -4.28 14.13
N ILE A 94 22.52 -5.10 14.41
CA ILE A 94 22.41 -6.56 14.34
C ILE A 94 21.38 -7.05 15.36
N ILE A 95 21.42 -6.55 16.60
CA ILE A 95 20.45 -6.92 17.64
C ILE A 95 19.03 -6.53 17.22
N PHE A 96 18.85 -5.31 16.68
CA PHE A 96 17.56 -4.84 16.19
C PHE A 96 17.02 -5.73 15.06
N LEU A 97 17.85 -6.09 14.08
CA LEU A 97 17.47 -7.00 12.99
C LEU A 97 17.08 -8.40 13.49
N ILE A 98 17.77 -8.93 14.50
CA ILE A 98 17.42 -10.23 15.10
C ILE A 98 16.03 -10.16 15.75
N ILE A 99 15.72 -9.08 16.48
CA ILE A 99 14.40 -8.90 17.09
C ILE A 99 13.30 -8.87 16.02
N LEU A 100 13.51 -8.14 14.92
CA LEU A 100 12.58 -8.10 13.79
C LEU A 100 12.34 -9.48 13.18
N LEU A 101 13.41 -10.24 12.93
CA LEU A 101 13.31 -11.59 12.38
C LEU A 101 12.53 -12.51 13.31
N VAL A 102 12.80 -12.46 14.62
CA VAL A 102 12.07 -13.27 15.62
C VAL A 102 10.60 -12.89 15.67
N GLY A 103 10.27 -11.60 15.59
CA GLY A 103 8.89 -11.12 15.51
C GLY A 103 8.15 -11.68 14.30
N LEU A 104 8.78 -11.62 13.11
CA LEU A 104 8.22 -12.18 11.88
C LEU A 104 8.04 -13.70 11.95
N PHE A 105 9.02 -14.43 12.50
CA PHE A 105 8.87 -15.89 12.71
C PHE A 105 7.72 -16.22 13.66
N HIS A 106 7.53 -15.42 14.71
CA HIS A 106 6.42 -15.59 15.64
C HIS A 106 5.07 -15.37 14.96
N GLU A 107 4.92 -14.30 14.16
CA GLU A 107 3.70 -14.04 13.39
C GLU A 107 3.42 -15.15 12.38
N TRP A 108 4.45 -15.65 11.69
CA TRP A 108 4.31 -16.75 10.75
C TRP A 108 3.81 -18.02 11.45
N ASN A 109 4.38 -18.36 12.62
CA ASN A 109 3.92 -19.53 13.38
C ASN A 109 2.47 -19.38 13.89
N GLN A 110 1.96 -18.16 14.03
CA GLN A 110 0.55 -17.90 14.36
C GLN A 110 -0.39 -18.02 13.13
N GLY A 111 0.14 -18.24 11.94
CA GLY A 111 -0.66 -18.40 10.72
C GLY A 111 -1.30 -17.11 10.23
N SER A 112 -0.85 -15.93 10.69
CA SER A 112 -1.35 -14.63 10.21
C SER A 112 -1.04 -14.40 8.72
N LEU A 113 0.03 -15.03 8.24
CA LEU A 113 0.53 -14.94 6.86
C LEU A 113 -0.01 -16.07 5.94
N ASP A 114 -0.71 -17.05 6.49
CA ASP A 114 -1.25 -18.16 5.69
C ASP A 114 -2.51 -17.71 4.95
N TRP A 115 -2.36 -17.44 3.65
CA TRP A 115 -3.45 -16.92 2.83
C TRP A 115 -4.50 -17.97 2.44
N MET A 116 -4.14 -19.25 2.39
CA MET A 116 -5.04 -20.29 1.88
C MET A 116 -4.82 -21.67 2.54
N LYS A 117 -5.88 -22.15 3.18
CA LYS A 117 -6.43 -23.47 2.89
C LYS A 117 -7.81 -23.25 2.30
#